data_AF-A0A2N2FCG3-F1
#
_entry.id   AF-A0A2N2FCG3-F1
#
_cell.length_a   1.000
_cell.length_b   1.000
_cell.length_c   1.000
_cell.angle_alpha   90.00
_cell.angle_beta   90.00
_cell.angle_gamma   90.00
#
_symmetry.space_group_name_H-M   'P 1'
#
loop_
_entity.id
_entity.type
_entity.pdbx_description
1 polymer ?
#
loop_
_entity_poly.entity_id
_entity_poly.type
_entity_poly.pdbx_seq_one_letter_code
_entity_poly.pdbx_strand_id
1 'polypeptide(L)' 'REAAYLALEAVEALIEDCGIYSSLAQFGIKEKDFQALADVALTVARPLENNPRKITKEDMIAIYAQAF' A
#
# COMPACT_ATOMS: atom_id res chain seq x y z
N ARG A 1 20.64 0.38 6.35
CA ARG A 1 19.40 0.89 5.71
C ARG A 1 19.55 0.99 4.19
N GLU A 2 20.76 1.20 3.68
CA GLU A 2 21.05 1.26 2.23
C GLU A 2 20.46 0.08 1.43
N ALA A 3 20.72 -1.16 1.84
CA ALA A 3 20.16 -2.33 1.15
C ALA A 3 18.63 -2.35 1.08
N ALA A 4 17.93 -1.78 2.07
CA ALA A 4 16.47 -1.68 2.06
C ALA A 4 15.98 -0.62 1.07
N TYR A 5 16.74 0.47 0.87
CA TYR A 5 16.41 1.48 -0.13
C TYR A 5 16.71 0.99 -1.55
N LEU A 6 17.81 0.26 -1.76
CA LEU A 6 18.09 -0.38 -3.05
C LEU A 6 16.99 -1.39 -3.46
N ALA A 7 16.41 -2.09 -2.48
CA ALA A 7 15.27 -2.98 -2.74
C ALA A 7 14.01 -2.22 -3.17
N LEU A 8 13.75 -1.04 -2.58
CA LEU A 8 12.65 -0.17 -2.97
C LEU A 8 12.83 0.36 -4.41
N GLU A 9 14.00 0.91 -4.71
CA GLU A 9 14.34 1.43 -6.04
C GLU A 9 14.19 0.36 -7.13
N ALA A 10 14.62 -0.88 -6.84
CA ALA A 10 14.47 -2.00 -7.78
C ALA A 10 12.99 -2.36 -8.04
N VAL A 11 12.12 -2.25 -7.03
CA VAL A 11 10.67 -2.48 -7.19
C VAL A 11 10.02 -1.36 -8.00
N GLU A 12 10.40 -0.10 -7.76
CA GLU A 12 9.91 1.06 -8.52
C GLU A 12 10.29 0.96 -10.00
N ALA A 13 11.56 0.65 -10.31
CA ALA A 13 12.01 0.45 -11.68
C ALA A 13 11.24 -0.69 -12.39
N LEU A 14 10.96 -1.79 -11.69
CA LEU A 14 10.21 -2.92 -12.25
C LEU A 14 8.74 -2.54 -12.56
N ILE A 15 8.11 -1.73 -11.72
CA ILE A 15 6.75 -1.20 -11.94
C ILE A 15 6.72 -0.38 -13.24
N GLU A 16 7.72 0.47 -13.46
CA GLU A 16 7.86 1.28 -14.67
C GLU A 16 8.07 0.41 -15.93
N ASP A 17 9.00 -0.56 -15.86
CA ASP A 17 9.28 -1.50 -16.96
C ASP A 17 8.04 -2.29 -17.39
N CYS A 18 7.17 -2.63 -16.43
CA CYS A 18 5.93 -3.37 -16.69
C CYS A 18 4.76 -2.47 -17.11
N GLY A 19 4.90 -1.14 -17.04
CA GLY A 19 3.82 -0.19 -17.31
C GLY A 19 2.64 -0.31 -16.34
N ILE A 20 2.91 -0.65 -15.08
CA ILE A 20 1.87 -0.78 -14.04
C ILE A 20 1.48 0.60 -13.52
N TYR A 21 0.18 0.83 -13.31
CA TYR A 21 -0.32 2.04 -12.67
C TYR A 21 0.17 2.16 -11.23
N SER A 22 0.72 3.32 -10.88
CA SER A 22 1.37 3.58 -9.59
C SER A 22 0.48 4.31 -8.58
N SER A 23 -0.74 4.71 -8.98
CA SER A 23 -1.67 5.44 -8.12
C SER A 23 -3.05 4.78 -8.04
N LEU A 24 -3.63 4.79 -6.84
CA LEU A 24 -5.02 4.37 -6.59
C LEU A 24 -6.04 5.23 -7.37
N ALA A 25 -5.74 6.50 -7.65
CA ALA A 25 -6.61 7.39 -8.41
C ALA A 25 -6.84 6.88 -9.84
N GLN A 26 -5.84 6.21 -10.44
CA GLN A 26 -5.94 5.63 -11.79
C GLN A 26 -6.96 4.47 -11.85
N PHE A 27 -7.27 3.86 -10.70
CA PHE A 27 -8.30 2.82 -10.55
C PHE A 27 -9.67 3.37 -10.14
N GLY A 28 -9.84 4.70 -10.09
CA GLY A 28 -11.10 5.35 -9.74
C GLY A 28 -11.43 5.38 -8.24
N ILE A 29 -10.47 5.02 -7.39
CA ILE A 29 -10.57 5.15 -5.94
C ILE A 29 -10.55 6.63 -5.57
N LYS A 30 -11.33 7.03 -4.56
CA LYS A 30 -11.38 8.40 -4.03
C LYS A 30 -10.93 8.39 -2.57
N GLU A 31 -10.45 9.51 -2.06
CA GLU A 31 -10.02 9.64 -0.66
C GLU A 31 -11.11 9.22 0.35
N LYS A 32 -12.38 9.49 0.03
CA LYS A 32 -13.53 9.07 0.85
C LYS A 32 -13.65 7.54 1.00
N ASP A 33 -13.04 6.76 0.11
CA ASP A 33 -13.12 5.31 0.11
C ASP A 33 -12.05 4.69 1.02
N PHE A 34 -11.01 5.44 1.44
CA PHE A 34 -9.90 4.92 2.25
C PHE A 34 -10.35 4.33 3.58
N GLN A 35 -11.35 4.93 4.23
CA GLN A 35 -11.92 4.40 5.47
C GLN A 35 -12.53 3.02 5.27
N ALA A 36 -13.33 2.85 4.22
CA ALA A 36 -13.95 1.57 3.90
C ALA A 36 -12.92 0.51 3.47
N LEU A 37 -11.90 0.91 2.70
CA LEU A 37 -10.79 0.03 2.33
C LEU A 37 -9.99 -0.44 3.56
N ALA A 38 -9.74 0.44 4.52
CA ALA A 38 -9.06 0.10 5.77
C ALA A 38 -9.92 -0.84 6.64
N ASP A 39 -11.23 -0.61 6.72
CA ASP A 39 -12.16 -1.50 7.43
C ASP A 39 -12.13 -2.93 6.86
N VAL A 40 -12.14 -3.06 5.53
CA VAL A 40 -12.03 -4.39 4.88
C VAL A 40 -10.65 -5.00 5.11
N ALA A 41 -9.56 -4.22 4.99
CA ALA A 41 -8.20 -4.69 5.22
C ALA A 41 -7.97 -5.20 6.65
N LEU A 42 -8.68 -4.67 7.66
CA LEU A 42 -8.62 -5.17 9.03
C LEU A 42 -9.21 -6.59 9.20
N THR A 43 -10.05 -7.03 8.26
CA THR A 43 -10.69 -8.36 8.36
C THR A 43 -9.81 -9.51 7.89
N VAL A 44 -8.70 -9.24 7.20
CA VAL A 44 -7.81 -10.28 6.66
C VAL A 44 -6.74 -10.72 7.68
N ALA A 45 -7.15 -11.57 8.64
CA ALA A 45 -6.32 -11.99 9.77
C ALA A 45 -4.94 -12.57 9.36
N ARG A 46 -4.90 -13.52 8.41
CA ARG A 46 -3.64 -14.19 8.02
C ARG A 46 -2.60 -13.21 7.43
N PRO A 47 -2.92 -12.35 6.44
CA PRO A 47 -2.00 -11.32 5.99
C PRO A 47 -1.51 -10.36 7.09
N LEU A 48 -2.38 -9.95 8.02
CA LEU A 48 -2.01 -9.05 9.12
C LEU A 48 -1.11 -9.74 10.16
N GLU A 49 -1.34 -11.01 10.43
CA GLU A 49 -0.49 -11.82 11.32
C GLU A 49 0.91 -12.03 10.74
N ASN A 50 1.01 -12.17 9.42
CA ASN A 50 2.28 -12.39 8.71
C ASN A 50 3.05 -11.08 8.42
N ASN A 51 2.43 -9.91 8.60
CA ASN A 51 3.11 -8.64 8.39
C ASN A 51 4.12 -8.42 9.55
N PRO A 52 5.43 -8.19 9.26
CA PRO A 52 6.43 -7.94 10.30
C PRO A 52 6.13 -6.70 11.16
N ARG A 53 5.27 -5.79 10.67
CA ARG A 53 4.75 -4.65 11.45
C ARG A 53 3.29 -4.90 11.81
N LYS A 54 2.92 -4.67 13.06
CA LYS A 54 1.52 -4.53 13.45
C LYS A 54 1.00 -3.21 12.89
N ILE A 55 -0.12 -3.28 12.17
CA ILE A 55 -0.70 -2.17 11.43
C ILE A 55 -2.05 -1.82 12.07
N THR A 56 -2.26 -0.54 12.34
CA THR A 56 -3.55 0.02 12.81
C THR A 56 -4.43 0.46 11.63
N LYS A 57 -5.69 0.80 11.88
CA LYS A 57 -6.58 1.35 10.84
C LYS A 57 -6.01 2.65 10.27
N GLU A 58 -5.49 3.49 11.15
CA GLU A 58 -4.91 4.80 10.85
C GLU A 58 -3.67 4.64 9.95
N ASP A 59 -2.83 3.64 10.21
CA ASP A 59 -1.67 3.32 9.36
C ASP A 59 -2.13 2.93 7.94
N MET A 60 -3.18 2.11 7.81
CA MET A 60 -3.71 1.71 6.49
C MET A 60 -4.21 2.91 5.71
N ILE A 61 -4.95 3.82 6.36
CA ILE A 61 -5.44 5.06 5.74
C ILE A 61 -4.27 5.93 5.29
N ALA A 62 -3.24 6.08 6.12
CA ALA A 62 -2.04 6.84 5.77
C ALA A 62 -1.26 6.21 4.61
N ILE A 63 -1.24 4.87 4.50
CA ILE A 63 -0.65 4.15 3.37
C ILE A 63 -1.47 4.38 2.09
N TYR A 64 -2.80 4.28 2.14
CA TYR A 64 -3.65 4.58 1.00
C TYR A 64 -3.50 6.04 0.53
N ALA A 65 -3.38 6.99 1.46
CA ALA A 65 -3.16 8.39 1.13
C ALA A 65 -1.78 8.65 0.47
N GLN A 66 -0.75 7.89 0.84
CA GLN A 66 0.57 7.98 0.20
C GLN A 66 0.59 7.34 -1.21
N ALA A 67 -0.29 6.38 -1.46
CA ALA A 67 -0.42 5.66 -2.73
C ALA A 67 -1.47 6.28 -3.68
N PHE A 68 -2.05 7.42 -3.31
CA PHE A 68 -3.03 8.15 -4.11
C PHE A 68 -2.33 9.17 -5.02
#